data_AF-A0A8T6BTZ0-F1
#
_entry.id   AF-A0A8T6BTZ0-F1
#
_cell.length_a   1.000
_cell.length_b   1.000
_cell.length_c   1.000
_cell.angle_alpha   90.00
_cell.angle_beta   90.00
_cell.angle_gamma   90.00
#
_symmetry.space_group_name_H-M   'P 1'
#
loop_
_entity.id
_entity.type
_entity.pdbx_description
1 polymer ?
#
loop_
_entity_poly.entity_id
_entity_poly.type
_entity_poly.pdbx_seq_one_letter_code
_entity_poly.pdbx_strand_id
1 'polypeptide(L)' 'AGIPGEFDKLRKNYLERREWSSLYVICDDASAASLLCKLGFNAVHHPAR' A
#
# COMPACT_ATOMS: atom_id res chain seq x y z
N ALA A 1 -14.80 21.89 -20.33
CA ALA A 1 -14.49 22.18 -18.91
C ALA A 1 -15.45 21.37 -18.04
N GLY A 2 -14.96 20.78 -16.94
CA GLY A 2 -15.69 19.76 -16.16
C GLY A 2 -17.09 20.19 -15.72
N ILE A 3 -18.00 19.20 -15.65
CA ILE A 3 -19.37 19.41 -15.19
C ILE A 3 -19.32 19.84 -13.71
N PRO A 4 -19.99 20.94 -13.32
CA PRO A 4 -20.04 21.39 -11.94
C PRO A 4 -20.51 20.26 -11.00
N GLY A 5 -19.74 20.00 -9.93
CA GLY A 5 -20.09 19.02 -8.90
C GLY A 5 -19.62 17.57 -9.14
N GLU A 6 -19.14 17.21 -10.33
CA GLU A 6 -18.60 15.85 -10.56
C GLU A 6 -17.30 15.59 -9.80
N PHE A 7 -16.47 16.62 -9.60
CA PHE A 7 -15.28 16.54 -8.76
C PHE A 7 -15.63 16.19 -7.30
N ASP A 8 -16.66 16.83 -6.75
CA ASP A 8 -17.11 16.60 -5.37
C ASP A 8 -17.77 15.22 -5.22
N LYS A 9 -18.52 14.77 -6.24
CA LYS A 9 -19.07 13.41 -6.27
C LYS A 9 -17.97 12.34 -6.23
N LEU A 10 -16.87 12.54 -6.94
CA LEU A 10 -15.72 11.62 -6.92
C LEU A 10 -15.06 11.57 -5.54
N ARG A 11 -14.88 12.73 -4.88
CA ARG A 11 -14.32 12.79 -3.52
C ARG A 11 -15.25 12.16 -2.49
N LYS A 12 -16.55 12.43 -2.60
CA LYS A 12 -17.58 11.94 -1.66
C LYS A 12 -17.77 10.43 -1.73
N ASN A 13 -17.66 9.85 -2.93
CA ASN A 13 -17.86 8.41 -3.15
C ASN A 13 -16.54 7.68 -3.44
N TYR A 14 -15.40 8.24 -3.03
CA TYR A 14 -14.10 7.59 -3.23
C TYR A 14 -14.09 6.26 -2.46
N LEU A 15 -13.82 5.17 -3.17
CA LEU A 15 -13.77 3.83 -2.58
C LEU A 15 -12.64 3.71 -1.58
N GLU A 16 -12.73 2.71 -0.71
CA GLU A 16 -11.70 2.48 0.28
C GLU A 16 -10.32 2.26 -0.38
N ARG A 17 -9.31 2.96 0.17
CA ARG A 17 -7.92 2.80 -0.20
C ARG A 17 -7.14 2.58 1.08
N ARG A 18 -6.42 1.45 1.14
CA ARG A 18 -5.54 1.14 2.27
C ARG A 18 -4.12 1.62 2.02
N GLU A 19 -3.37 1.74 3.10
CA GLU A 19 -1.94 2.04 3.06
C GLU A 19 -1.12 0.76 2.88
N TRP A 20 0.12 0.90 2.42
CA TRP A 20 1.03 -0.24 2.25
C TRP A 20 1.27 -1.03 3.55
N SER A 21 1.18 -0.36 4.69
CA SER A 21 1.28 -0.96 6.02
C SER A 21 0.20 -2.01 6.29
N SER A 22 -0.93 -1.98 5.57
CA SER A 22 -1.98 -2.99 5.71
C SER A 22 -1.64 -4.33 5.06
N LEU A 23 -0.64 -4.38 4.20
CA LEU A 23 -0.22 -5.61 3.52
C LEU A 23 0.95 -6.25 4.27
N TYR A 24 0.75 -7.50 4.70
CA TYR A 24 1.81 -8.32 5.27
C TYR A 24 2.59 -9.03 4.16
N VAL A 25 3.89 -8.76 4.05
CA VAL A 25 4.76 -9.28 2.99
C VAL A 25 5.83 -10.19 3.58
N ILE A 26 5.91 -11.42 3.06
CA ILE A 26 6.95 -12.38 3.45
C ILE A 26 8.00 -12.41 2.34
N CYS A 27 9.26 -12.16 2.71
CA CYS A 27 10.39 -12.15 1.79
C CYS A 27 11.37 -13.27 2.14
N ASP A 28 11.90 -13.93 1.13
CA ASP A 28 13.01 -14.88 1.24
C ASP A 28 14.39 -14.19 1.32
N ASP A 29 14.47 -12.95 0.83
CA ASP A 29 15.64 -12.07 0.95
C ASP A 29 15.50 -11.03 2.08
N ALA A 30 16.55 -10.91 2.90
CA ALA A 30 16.59 -10.01 4.04
C ALA A 30 16.70 -8.54 3.61
N SER A 31 17.37 -8.25 2.49
CA SER A 31 17.53 -6.88 2.00
C SER A 31 16.21 -6.32 1.47
N ALA A 32 15.43 -7.16 0.78
CA ALA A 32 14.08 -6.86 0.33
C ALA A 32 13.12 -6.57 1.48
N ALA A 33 13.11 -7.41 2.53
CA ALA A 33 12.31 -7.17 3.73
C ALA A 33 12.65 -5.81 4.37
N SER A 34 13.94 -5.49 4.51
CA SER A 34 14.39 -4.21 5.08
C SER A 34 13.96 -3.01 4.23
N LEU A 35 14.07 -3.12 2.90
CA LEU A 35 13.65 -2.07 1.97
C LEU A 35 12.13 -1.84 2.04
N LEU A 36 11.34 -2.91 2.04
CA LEU A 36 9.88 -2.82 2.11
C LEU A 36 9.41 -2.19 3.43
N CYS A 37 10.04 -2.52 4.55
CA CYS A 37 9.80 -1.83 5.82
C CYS A 37 10.05 -0.31 5.72
N LYS A 38 11.13 0.12 5.06
CA LYS A 38 11.44 1.54 4.87
C LYS A 38 10.44 2.25 3.96
N LEU A 39 9.84 1.53 3.01
CA LEU A 39 8.79 2.07 2.14
C LEU A 39 7.43 2.17 2.87
N GLY A 40 7.26 1.52 4.02
CA GLY A 40 6.04 1.56 4.82
C GLY A 40 5.16 0.31 4.69
N PHE A 41 5.68 -0.78 4.11
CA PHE A 41 5.04 -2.09 4.17
C PHE A 41 5.30 -2.78 5.50
N ASN A 42 4.41 -3.70 5.86
CA ASN A 42 4.65 -4.63 6.95
C ASN A 42 5.35 -5.88 6.39
N ALA A 43 6.69 -5.84 6.28
CA ALA A 43 7.47 -6.91 5.67
C ALA A 43 8.30 -7.69 6.69
N VAL A 44 8.42 -9.01 6.49
CA VAL A 44 9.23 -9.91 7.30
C VAL A 44 10.14 -10.75 6.43
N HIS A 45 11.32 -11.09 6.95
CA HIS A 45 12.22 -12.06 6.33
C HIS A 45 11.90 -13.46 6.84
N HIS A 46 11.64 -14.39 5.92
CA HIS A 46 11.50 -15.81 6.18
C HIS A 46 12.48 -16.57 5.28
N PRO A 47 13.60 -17.09 5.82
CA PRO A 47 14.59 -17.78 5.00
C PRO A 47 13.97 -19.01 4.32
N ALA A 48 14.10 -19.09 3.00
CA ALA A 48 13.74 -20.30 2.27
C ALA A 48 14.62 -21.46 2.76
N ARG A 49 13.98 -22.57 3.11
CA ARG A 49 14.62 -23.74 3.72
C ARG A 49 15.48 -24.53 2.73
#